data_AF-A0A6G3UQD9-F1
#
_entry.id   AF-A0A6G3UQD9-F1
#
_cell.length_a   1.000
_cell.length_b   1.000
_cell.length_c   1.000
_cell.angle_alpha   90.00
_cell.angle_beta   90.00
_cell.angle_gamma   90.00
#
_symmetry.space_group_name_H-M   'P 1'
#
loop_
_entity.id
_entity.type
_entity.pdbx_description
1 polymer ?
#
loop_
_entity_poly.entity_id
_entity_poly.type
_entity_poly.pdbx_seq_one_letter_code
_entity_poly.pdbx_strand_id
1 'polypeptide(L)'
;LRGPLSQPERPPAPQPAATLRWSSDRGWVERGGPLGEPPETASLPTLAQLTSAEQRWADREEDITTVGGDPFEVGQVFARRWMERLPEAGHLPKLSALYPRIPHRIDGELLRYAARFGLLAHKDDQIDEHDRYAIRAGFWREIDVRAAADHAPAAERAAEKAGKSGPAGD
;
A
#
# COMPACT_ATOMS: atom_id res chain seq x y z
N LEU A 1 -48.34 -18.49 -30.60
CA LEU A 1 -46.89 -18.29 -30.37
C LEU A 1 -46.54 -16.82 -30.54
N ARG A 2 -46.09 -16.14 -29.48
CA ARG A 2 -45.38 -14.85 -29.52
C ARG A 2 -44.34 -14.88 -28.39
N GLY A 3 -43.05 -14.83 -28.74
CA GLY A 3 -41.93 -14.95 -27.82
C GLY A 3 -41.63 -13.64 -27.05
N PRO A 4 -40.84 -13.71 -25.97
CA PRO A 4 -40.46 -12.54 -25.18
C PRO A 4 -39.43 -11.68 -25.90
N LEU A 5 -39.62 -10.37 -25.88
CA LEU A 5 -38.65 -9.37 -26.34
C LEU A 5 -37.52 -9.23 -25.31
N SER A 6 -36.30 -9.53 -25.74
CA SER A 6 -35.07 -9.24 -25.00
C SER A 6 -34.85 -7.73 -24.93
N GLN A 7 -34.67 -7.21 -23.71
CA GLN A 7 -34.31 -5.82 -23.47
C GLN A 7 -32.79 -5.68 -23.67
N PRO A 8 -32.28 -4.64 -24.37
CA PRO A 8 -30.85 -4.45 -24.54
C PRO A 8 -30.20 -4.01 -23.21
N GLU A 9 -29.18 -4.75 -22.80
CA GLU A 9 -28.33 -4.48 -21.64
C GLU A 9 -27.59 -3.14 -21.85
N ARG A 10 -27.87 -2.16 -20.99
CA ARG A 10 -27.14 -0.88 -20.98
C ARG A 10 -25.76 -1.11 -20.34
N PRO A 11 -24.67 -0.57 -20.91
CA PRO A 11 -23.37 -0.59 -20.25
C PRO A 11 -23.45 0.16 -18.91
N PRO A 12 -22.74 -0.30 -17.87
CA PRO A 12 -22.75 0.36 -16.56
C PRO A 12 -22.21 1.78 -16.70
N ALA A 13 -23.01 2.76 -16.28
CA ALA A 13 -22.59 4.15 -16.21
C ALA A 13 -21.40 4.29 -15.23
N PRO A 14 -20.40 5.14 -15.51
CA PRO A 14 -19.36 5.46 -14.55
C PRO A 14 -20.03 6.08 -13.32
N GLN A 15 -19.96 5.37 -12.20
CA GLN A 15 -20.44 5.84 -10.91
C GLN A 15 -19.79 7.21 -10.64
N PRO A 16 -20.54 8.26 -10.25
CA PRO A 16 -19.95 9.51 -9.84
C PRO A 16 -18.99 9.19 -8.68
N ALA A 17 -17.73 9.61 -8.82
CA ALA A 17 -16.78 9.53 -7.74
C ALA A 17 -17.35 10.35 -6.58
N ALA A 18 -18.00 9.68 -5.62
CA ALA A 18 -18.15 10.21 -4.29
C ALA A 18 -16.73 10.62 -3.90
N THR A 19 -16.48 11.91 -3.79
CA THR A 19 -15.25 12.46 -3.22
C THR A 19 -15.27 12.07 -1.75
N LEU A 20 -15.06 10.78 -1.49
CA LEU A 20 -14.86 10.24 -0.18
C LEU A 20 -13.71 11.05 0.41
N ARG A 21 -13.99 11.64 1.57
CA ARG A 21 -13.08 12.47 2.36
C ARG A 21 -11.95 11.66 3.03
N TRP A 22 -11.57 10.52 2.43
CA TRP A 22 -10.37 9.76 2.80
C TRP A 22 -9.10 10.45 2.27
N SER A 23 -9.21 11.35 1.29
CA SER A 23 -8.11 12.17 0.84
C SER A 23 -7.52 12.94 2.03
N SER A 24 -6.22 12.78 2.26
CA SER A 24 -5.48 13.34 3.40
C SER A 24 -5.33 14.88 3.38
N ASP A 25 -6.26 15.58 2.73
CA ASP A 25 -6.24 17.02 2.48
C ASP A 25 -6.28 17.85 3.78
N ARG A 26 -6.79 17.29 4.88
CA ARG A 26 -6.88 17.99 6.18
C ARG A 26 -5.55 18.41 6.80
N GLY A 27 -4.41 17.90 6.29
CA GLY A 27 -3.07 18.33 6.71
C GLY A 27 -2.27 19.07 5.62
N TRP A 28 -2.79 19.13 4.39
CA TRP A 28 -2.04 19.61 3.21
C TRP A 28 -2.04 21.14 3.07
N VAL A 29 -3.10 21.81 3.55
CA VAL A 29 -3.30 23.25 3.28
C VAL A 29 -2.54 24.16 4.27
N GLU A 30 -2.18 23.69 5.46
CA GLU A 30 -1.68 24.55 6.56
C GLU A 30 -0.14 24.61 6.72
N ARG A 31 0.64 23.66 6.17
CA ARG A 31 2.12 23.73 6.22
C ARG A 31 2.69 23.99 4.84
N GLY A 32 3.01 25.26 4.56
CA GLY A 32 3.44 25.82 3.27
C GLY A 32 4.69 25.19 2.64
N GLY A 33 4.56 23.96 2.13
CA GLY A 33 5.44 23.36 1.14
C GLY A 33 4.90 23.55 -0.28
N PRO A 34 5.70 23.27 -1.33
CA PRO A 34 5.28 23.45 -2.72
C PRO A 34 3.96 22.71 -3.00
N LEU A 35 3.03 23.41 -3.65
CA LEU A 35 1.75 22.87 -4.12
C LEU A 35 1.99 21.76 -5.17
N GLY A 36 2.15 20.54 -4.71
CA GLY A 36 2.28 19.35 -5.56
C GLY A 36 3.39 18.42 -5.10
N GLU A 37 3.17 17.11 -5.23
CA GLU A 37 4.21 16.13 -4.95
C GLU A 37 5.31 16.20 -6.02
N PRO A 38 6.59 15.99 -5.66
CA PRO A 38 7.68 15.90 -6.64
C PRO A 38 7.34 14.86 -7.73
N PRO A 39 7.65 15.13 -9.01
CA PRO A 39 7.34 14.21 -10.11
C PRO A 39 7.97 12.82 -9.91
N GLU A 40 9.10 12.74 -9.20
CA GLU A 40 9.74 11.46 -8.84
C GLU A 40 8.85 10.60 -7.92
N THR A 41 8.07 11.20 -7.03
CA THR A 41 7.11 10.49 -6.17
C THR A 41 5.83 10.12 -6.92
N ALA A 42 5.45 10.88 -7.95
CA ALA A 42 4.34 10.54 -8.83
C ALA A 42 4.61 9.29 -9.68
N SER A 43 5.87 8.84 -9.73
CA SER A 43 6.33 7.68 -10.50
C SER A 43 6.07 6.34 -9.81
N LEU A 44 5.77 6.32 -8.50
CA LEU A 44 5.48 5.08 -7.78
C LEU A 44 4.12 4.50 -8.22
N PRO A 45 4.05 3.22 -8.63
CA PRO A 45 2.79 2.60 -9.02
C PRO A 45 1.92 2.33 -7.78
N THR A 46 0.60 2.47 -7.92
CA THR A 46 -0.34 2.12 -6.84
C THR A 46 -0.65 0.62 -6.86
N LEU A 47 -1.10 0.04 -5.74
CA LEU A 47 -1.47 -1.37 -5.64
C LEU A 47 -2.54 -1.75 -6.67
N ALA A 48 -3.53 -0.89 -6.90
CA ALA A 48 -4.57 -1.09 -7.90
C ALA A 48 -4.03 -1.13 -9.33
N GLN A 49 -2.94 -0.41 -9.63
CA GLN A 49 -2.26 -0.48 -10.94
C GLN A 49 -1.49 -1.79 -11.11
N LEU A 50 -0.97 -2.33 -10.01
CA LEU A 50 -0.20 -3.58 -10.00
C LEU A 50 -1.06 -4.85 -9.94
N THR A 51 -2.36 -4.73 -9.63
CA THR A 51 -3.21 -5.88 -9.32
C THR A 51 -4.36 -6.04 -10.33
N SER A 52 -4.45 -7.22 -10.95
CA SER A 52 -5.54 -7.59 -11.87
C SER A 52 -6.91 -7.59 -11.17
N ALA A 53 -8.00 -7.58 -11.95
CA ALA A 53 -9.35 -7.61 -11.37
C ALA A 53 -9.64 -8.91 -10.61
N GLU A 54 -9.20 -10.05 -11.16
CA GLU A 54 -9.32 -11.37 -10.55
C GLU A 54 -8.52 -11.45 -9.24
N GLN A 55 -7.26 -11.00 -9.26
CA GLN A 55 -6.44 -11.00 -8.04
C GLN A 55 -6.98 -10.03 -6.99
N ARG A 56 -7.51 -8.86 -7.39
CA ARG A 56 -8.18 -7.94 -6.46
C ARG A 56 -9.41 -8.56 -5.78
N TRP A 57 -10.08 -9.50 -6.45
CA TRP A 57 -11.18 -10.24 -5.85
C TRP A 57 -10.67 -11.30 -4.87
N ALA A 58 -9.66 -12.09 -5.27
CA ALA A 58 -9.04 -13.08 -4.39
C ALA A 58 -8.45 -12.45 -3.12
N ASP A 59 -7.70 -11.36 -3.26
CA ASP A 59 -7.15 -10.57 -2.15
C ASP A 59 -8.23 -10.12 -1.17
N ARG A 60 -9.41 -9.75 -1.69
CA ARG A 60 -10.54 -9.30 -0.87
C ARG A 60 -11.16 -10.47 -0.10
N GLU A 61 -11.28 -11.64 -0.70
CA GLU A 61 -11.75 -12.83 0.02
C GLU A 61 -10.80 -13.21 1.15
N GLU A 62 -9.50 -13.16 0.90
CA GLU A 62 -8.48 -13.36 1.92
C GLU A 62 -8.59 -12.30 3.02
N ASP A 63 -8.73 -11.02 2.66
CA ASP A 63 -8.90 -9.92 3.63
C ASP A 63 -10.07 -10.14 4.58
N ILE A 64 -11.20 -10.62 4.06
CA ILE A 64 -12.41 -10.87 4.84
C ILE A 64 -12.20 -11.97 5.89
N THR A 65 -11.39 -12.97 5.58
CA THR A 65 -11.24 -14.18 6.40
C THR A 65 -10.03 -14.17 7.31
N THR A 66 -9.00 -13.38 6.99
CA THR A 66 -7.69 -13.46 7.66
C THR A 66 -7.30 -12.21 8.44
N VAL A 67 -7.84 -11.03 8.10
CA VAL A 67 -7.43 -9.77 8.73
C VAL A 67 -8.42 -9.42 9.84
N GLY A 68 -7.90 -9.27 11.08
CA GLY A 68 -8.72 -9.08 12.28
C GLY A 68 -9.38 -7.70 12.38
N GLY A 69 -9.10 -6.80 11.42
CA GLY A 69 -9.58 -5.43 11.41
C GLY A 69 -8.79 -4.49 12.30
N ASP A 70 -7.63 -4.90 12.83
CA ASP A 70 -6.69 -4.01 13.51
C ASP A 70 -6.10 -3.01 12.50
N PRO A 71 -6.15 -1.68 12.75
CA PRO A 71 -5.69 -0.70 11.78
C PRO A 71 -4.20 -0.84 11.46
N PHE A 72 -3.38 -1.21 12.45
CA PHE A 72 -1.95 -1.42 12.24
C PHE A 72 -1.69 -2.63 11.33
N GLU A 73 -2.33 -3.78 11.60
CA GLU A 73 -2.27 -4.97 10.73
C GLU A 73 -2.70 -4.65 9.29
N VAL A 74 -3.80 -3.92 9.12
CA VAL A 74 -4.29 -3.50 7.79
C VAL A 74 -3.22 -2.72 7.02
N GLY A 75 -2.49 -1.83 7.70
CA GLY A 75 -1.35 -1.12 7.13
C GLY A 75 -0.23 -2.05 6.65
N GLN A 76 0.09 -3.08 7.43
CA GLN A 76 1.11 -4.07 7.08
C GLN A 76 0.69 -4.92 5.88
N VAL A 77 -0.54 -5.43 5.86
CA VAL A 77 -1.04 -6.28 4.76
C VAL A 77 -1.01 -5.53 3.43
N PHE A 78 -1.44 -4.25 3.44
CA PHE A 78 -1.35 -3.40 2.26
C PHE A 78 0.10 -3.25 1.78
N ALA A 79 1.02 -2.88 2.68
CA ALA A 79 2.43 -2.68 2.35
C ALA A 79 3.07 -3.96 1.79
N ARG A 80 2.83 -5.12 2.41
CA ARG A 80 3.33 -6.42 1.98
C ARG A 80 2.89 -6.74 0.55
N ARG A 81 1.59 -6.68 0.27
CA ARG A 81 1.05 -6.95 -1.07
C ARG A 81 1.54 -5.96 -2.12
N TRP A 82 1.67 -4.69 -1.74
CA TRP A 82 2.23 -3.68 -2.63
C TRP A 82 3.67 -4.01 -3.00
N MET A 83 4.52 -4.30 -2.02
CA MET A 83 5.91 -4.68 -2.25
C MET A 83 6.08 -5.97 -3.05
N GLU A 84 5.26 -7.00 -2.76
CA GLU A 84 5.27 -8.28 -3.49
C GLU A 84 5.00 -8.13 -4.99
N ARG A 85 4.31 -7.04 -5.38
CA ARG A 85 3.88 -6.80 -6.77
C ARG A 85 4.69 -5.72 -7.46
N LEU A 86 5.64 -5.09 -6.77
CA LEU A 86 6.50 -4.09 -7.38
C LEU A 86 7.42 -4.76 -8.42
N PRO A 87 7.44 -4.27 -9.68
CA PRO A 87 8.25 -4.87 -10.74
C PRO A 87 9.75 -4.55 -10.60
N GLU A 88 10.11 -3.49 -9.87
CA GLU A 88 11.50 -3.03 -9.73
C GLU A 88 11.87 -2.82 -8.26
N ALA A 89 13.03 -3.37 -7.88
CA ALA A 89 13.59 -3.22 -6.53
C ALA A 89 13.97 -1.77 -6.17
N GLY A 90 14.15 -0.90 -7.17
CA GLY A 90 14.52 0.51 -6.97
C GLY A 90 13.41 1.40 -6.39
N HIS A 91 12.17 0.91 -6.30
CA HIS A 91 11.04 1.67 -5.76
C HIS A 91 11.05 1.79 -4.23
N LEU A 92 11.56 0.77 -3.51
CA LEU A 92 11.64 0.80 -2.05
C LEU A 92 12.59 1.90 -1.54
N PRO A 93 13.85 2.00 -2.02
CA PRO A 93 14.74 3.08 -1.59
C PRO A 93 14.17 4.49 -1.84
N LYS A 94 13.48 4.68 -2.98
CA LYS A 94 12.81 5.95 -3.31
C LYS A 94 11.70 6.28 -2.31
N LEU A 95 10.90 5.29 -1.91
CA LEU A 95 9.86 5.46 -0.91
C LEU A 95 10.46 5.73 0.48
N SER A 96 11.47 4.96 0.90
CA SER A 96 12.09 5.08 2.22
C SER A 96 12.70 6.47 2.46
N ALA A 97 13.20 7.14 1.42
CA ALA A 97 13.70 8.51 1.50
C ALA A 97 12.62 9.56 1.89
N LEU A 98 11.35 9.20 1.82
CA LEU A 98 10.22 10.08 2.14
C LEU A 98 9.71 9.89 3.56
N TYR A 99 10.24 8.92 4.32
CA TYR A 99 9.86 8.67 5.70
C TYR A 99 10.00 9.96 6.55
N PRO A 100 9.04 10.26 7.45
CA PRO A 100 7.87 9.45 7.85
C PRO A 100 6.63 9.64 6.96
N ARG A 101 6.73 10.35 5.84
CA ARG A 101 5.59 10.74 5.01
C ARG A 101 5.34 9.74 3.87
N ILE A 102 4.11 9.26 3.77
CA ILE A 102 3.63 8.45 2.64
C ILE A 102 3.20 9.40 1.49
N PRO A 103 3.56 9.12 0.22
CA PRO A 103 3.04 9.84 -0.94
C PRO A 103 1.51 9.82 -0.99
N HIS A 104 0.89 10.94 -1.32
CA HIS A 104 -0.56 11.14 -1.26
C HIS A 104 -1.35 10.11 -2.07
N ARG A 105 -0.86 9.74 -3.26
CA ARG A 105 -1.50 8.70 -4.09
C ARG A 105 -1.55 7.35 -3.39
N ILE A 106 -0.47 6.99 -2.70
CA ILE A 106 -0.32 5.74 -1.96
C ILE A 106 -1.08 5.81 -0.63
N ASP A 107 -0.94 6.89 0.14
CA ASP A 107 -1.66 7.13 1.39
C ASP A 107 -3.17 7.11 1.18
N GLY A 108 -3.64 7.76 0.12
CA GLY A 108 -5.05 7.72 -0.24
C GLY A 108 -5.53 6.31 -0.56
N GLU A 109 -4.75 5.52 -1.31
CA GLU A 109 -5.10 4.14 -1.66
C GLU A 109 -5.10 3.24 -0.42
N LEU A 110 -4.11 3.41 0.45
CA LEU A 110 -4.01 2.76 1.75
C LEU A 110 -5.25 3.01 2.62
N LEU A 111 -5.71 4.27 2.72
CA LEU A 111 -6.91 4.60 3.48
C LEU A 111 -8.20 4.05 2.81
N ARG A 112 -8.27 4.03 1.47
CA ARG A 112 -9.38 3.36 0.76
C ARG A 112 -9.38 1.86 1.00
N TYR A 113 -8.21 1.24 1.04
CA TYR A 113 -8.04 -0.16 1.31
C TYR A 113 -8.54 -0.49 2.73
N ALA A 114 -8.14 0.32 3.71
CA ALA A 114 -8.54 0.19 5.11
C ALA A 114 -10.04 0.40 5.35
N ALA A 115 -10.69 1.31 4.63
CA ALA A 115 -12.13 1.56 4.77
C ALA A 115 -13.01 0.34 4.41
N ARG A 116 -12.46 -0.69 3.74
CA ARG A 116 -13.19 -1.93 3.41
C ARG A 116 -13.38 -2.84 4.63
N PHE A 117 -12.54 -2.70 5.65
CA PHE A 117 -12.64 -3.44 6.89
C PHE A 117 -13.61 -2.67 7.79
N GLY A 118 -14.90 -2.97 7.71
CA GLY A 118 -15.98 -2.18 8.33
C GLY A 118 -15.88 -1.95 9.85
N LEU A 119 -14.91 -2.56 10.53
CA LEU A 119 -14.54 -2.25 11.92
C LEU A 119 -13.77 -0.92 12.05
N LEU A 120 -13.12 -0.46 10.98
CA LEU A 120 -12.33 0.78 10.90
C LEU A 120 -13.15 2.00 10.44
N ALA A 121 -14.39 1.79 10.01
CA ALA A 121 -15.27 2.85 9.52
C ALA A 121 -16.28 3.22 10.62
N HIS A 122 -16.15 4.42 11.20
CA HIS A 122 -17.13 4.96 12.14
C HIS A 122 -18.45 5.28 11.44
N LYS A 123 -19.49 5.66 12.21
CA LYS A 123 -20.88 5.91 11.76
C LYS A 123 -21.07 6.77 10.48
N ASP A 124 -20.05 7.53 10.07
CA ASP A 124 -20.05 8.40 8.89
C ASP A 124 -19.09 7.94 7.78
N ASP A 125 -18.73 6.65 7.73
CA ASP A 125 -17.72 6.06 6.84
C ASP A 125 -16.33 6.74 6.96
N GLN A 126 -16.04 7.30 8.13
CA GLN A 126 -14.76 7.93 8.44
C GLN A 126 -13.91 7.00 9.28
N ILE A 127 -12.69 6.73 8.81
CA ILE A 127 -11.60 6.23 9.67
C ILE A 127 -11.23 7.35 10.61
N ASP A 128 -11.22 7.08 11.92
CA ASP A 128 -10.82 8.06 12.91
C ASP A 128 -9.33 8.40 12.82
N GLU A 129 -8.94 9.45 13.51
CA GLU A 129 -7.58 9.97 13.43
C GLU A 129 -6.54 9.02 14.04
N HIS A 130 -6.89 8.30 15.11
CA HIS A 130 -6.00 7.33 15.75
C HIS A 130 -5.74 6.14 14.82
N ASP A 131 -6.81 5.60 14.23
CA ASP A 131 -6.72 4.52 13.26
C ASP A 131 -5.93 4.92 12.02
N ARG A 132 -6.09 6.16 11.52
CA ARG A 132 -5.25 6.69 10.43
C ARG A 132 -3.77 6.66 10.79
N TYR A 133 -3.39 7.04 12.01
CA TYR A 133 -2.00 6.97 12.46
C TYR A 133 -1.52 5.52 12.60
N ALA A 134 -2.34 4.62 13.16
CA ALA A 134 -2.01 3.22 13.30
C ALA A 134 -1.82 2.52 11.93
N ILE A 135 -2.69 2.78 10.95
CA ILE A 135 -2.56 2.28 9.58
C ILE A 135 -1.23 2.73 8.95
N ARG A 136 -0.90 4.02 9.06
CA ARG A 136 0.37 4.55 8.52
C ARG A 136 1.59 3.99 9.25
N ALA A 137 1.49 3.77 10.55
CA ALA A 137 2.56 3.14 11.33
C ALA A 137 2.78 1.68 10.92
N GLY A 138 1.70 0.93 10.71
CA GLY A 138 1.75 -0.45 10.22
C GLY A 138 2.36 -0.54 8.83
N PHE A 139 1.98 0.37 7.93
CA PHE A 139 2.58 0.49 6.60
C PHE A 139 4.11 0.63 6.69
N TRP A 140 4.60 1.63 7.42
CA TRP A 140 6.04 1.85 7.54
C TRP A 140 6.77 0.71 8.24
N ARG A 141 6.15 0.10 9.26
CA ARG A 141 6.73 -1.05 9.95
C ARG A 141 7.03 -2.20 8.99
N GLU A 142 6.10 -2.50 8.08
CA GLU A 142 6.28 -3.58 7.10
C GLU A 142 7.38 -3.24 6.07
N ILE A 143 7.43 -1.98 5.59
CA ILE A 143 8.52 -1.52 4.72
C ILE A 143 9.87 -1.70 5.40
N ASP A 144 10.00 -1.30 6.67
CA ASP A 144 11.24 -1.42 7.45
C ASP A 144 11.66 -2.89 7.63
N VAL A 145 10.71 -3.78 7.95
CA VAL A 145 10.96 -5.22 8.09
C VAL A 145 11.50 -5.80 6.78
N ARG A 146 10.90 -5.45 5.65
CA ARG A 146 11.33 -5.95 4.34
C ARG A 146 12.69 -5.39 3.93
N ALA A 147 12.91 -4.08 4.11
CA ALA A 147 14.20 -3.46 3.82
C ALA A 147 15.33 -4.10 4.65
N ALA A 148 15.09 -4.36 5.94
CA ALA A 148 16.05 -5.05 6.79
C ALA A 148 16.34 -6.50 6.30
N ALA A 149 15.31 -7.23 5.85
CA ALA A 149 15.47 -8.58 5.32
C ALA A 149 16.28 -8.62 4.00
N ASP A 150 16.08 -7.65 3.11
CA ASP A 150 16.83 -7.56 1.85
C ASP A 150 18.32 -7.22 2.08
N HIS A 151 18.66 -6.56 3.20
CA HIS A 151 20.04 -6.25 3.58
C HIS A 151 20.78 -7.41 4.30
N ALA A 152 20.07 -8.35 4.92
CA ALA A 152 20.66 -9.47 5.66
C ALA A 152 21.54 -10.44 4.82
N PRO A 153 21.16 -10.88 3.61
CA PRO A 153 21.95 -11.88 2.85
C PRO A 153 23.26 -11.33 2.26
N ALA A 154 23.45 -10.01 2.24
CA ALA A 154 24.70 -9.39 1.79
C ALA A 154 25.80 -9.43 2.86
N ALA A 155 25.42 -9.35 4.15
CA ALA A 155 26.36 -9.36 5.26
C ALA A 155 26.98 -10.75 5.51
N GLU A 156 26.20 -11.82 5.34
CA GLU A 156 26.66 -13.20 5.59
C GLU A 156 27.62 -13.69 4.49
N ARG A 157 27.37 -13.33 3.22
CA ARG A 157 28.31 -13.62 2.11
C ARG A 157 29.63 -12.85 2.19
N ALA A 158 29.64 -11.67 2.81
CA ALA A 158 30.86 -10.90 3.04
C ALA A 158 31.70 -11.51 4.19
N ALA A 159 31.04 -12.01 5.24
CA ALA A 159 31.70 -12.69 6.35
C ALA A 159 32.36 -14.02 5.91
N GLU A 160 31.73 -14.79 5.03
CA GLU A 160 32.30 -16.04 4.52
C GLU A 160 33.53 -15.83 3.61
N LYS A 161 33.59 -14.73 2.85
CA LYS A 161 34.79 -14.37 2.06
C LYS A 161 35.96 -13.89 2.93
N ALA A 162 35.69 -13.26 4.08
CA ALA A 162 36.73 -12.81 4.99
C ALA A 162 37.36 -13.96 5.80
N GLY A 163 36.62 -15.05 6.04
CA GLY A 163 37.11 -16.21 6.81
C GLY A 163 38.00 -17.19 6.05
N LYS A 164 38.04 -17.14 4.71
CA LYS A 164 38.78 -18.11 3.88
C LYS A 164 40.17 -17.62 3.41
N SER A 165 40.59 -16.43 3.84
CA SER A 165 41.92 -15.86 3.58
C SER A 165 42.77 -15.86 4.85
N GLY A 166 42.90 -17.03 5.49
CA GLY A 166 43.92 -17.25 6.52
C GLY A 166 45.28 -17.55 5.87
N PRO A 167 46.39 -16.97 6.34
CA PRO A 167 47.66 -17.02 5.65
C PRO A 167 48.25 -18.44 5.68
N ALA A 168 48.60 -18.94 4.49
CA ALA A 168 49.59 -20.01 4.38
C ALA A 168 50.94 -19.42 4.79
N GLY A 169 51.38 -19.72 6.01
CA GLY A 169 52.69 -19.38 6.54
C GLY A 169 53.54 -20.63 6.71
N ASP A 170 54.65 -20.64 5.98
CA ASP A 170 55.94 -21.36 6.12
C ASP A 170 55.98 -22.76 6.76
#